data_AF-A0A966R591-F1
#
_entry.id   AF-A0A966R591-F1
#
_cell.length_a   1.000
_cell.length_b   1.000
_cell.length_c   1.000
_cell.angle_alpha   90.00
_cell.angle_beta   90.00
_cell.angle_gamma   90.00
#
_symmetry.space_group_name_H-M   'P 1'
#
loop_
_entity.id
_entity.type
_entity.pdbx_description
1 polymer ?
#
loop_
_entity_poly.entity_id
_entity_poly.type
_entity_poly.pdbx_seq_one_letter_code
_entity_poly.pdbx_strand_id
1 'polypeptide(L)'
;MTIIKRYNNRKLYNTTLSVYMEYEDLIKMIKDGDEFVVLDYQTKEDITIKALASAIGFLGKNSTLFKATTKDLKEFIAKSI
;
A
#
# COMPACT_ATOMS: atom_id res chain seq x y z
N MET A 1 -5.29 9.30 8.45
CA MET A 1 -5.79 8.21 7.60
C MET A 1 -5.98 8.68 6.17
N THR A 2 -5.11 8.22 5.28
CA THR A 2 -5.07 8.56 3.84
C THR A 2 -5.82 7.51 3.03
N ILE A 3 -6.65 7.93 2.07
CA ILE A 3 -7.34 7.01 1.17
C ILE A 3 -6.58 6.95 -0.15
N ILE A 4 -6.27 5.75 -0.60
CA ILE A 4 -5.62 5.49 -1.87
C ILE A 4 -6.61 4.74 -2.75
N LYS A 5 -6.95 5.32 -3.90
CA LYS A 5 -7.85 4.68 -4.88
C LYS A 5 -7.04 3.94 -5.91
N ARG A 6 -7.25 2.63 -6.03
CA ARG A 6 -6.64 1.83 -7.08
C ARG A 6 -7.55 1.84 -8.31
N TYR A 7 -6.98 2.23 -9.44
CA TYR A 7 -7.63 2.15 -10.74
C TYR A 7 -7.12 0.95 -11.52
N ASN A 8 -7.96 0.42 -12.42
CA ASN A 8 -7.67 -0.81 -13.17
C ASN A 8 -6.37 -0.73 -14.00
N ASN A 9 -5.93 0.48 -14.36
CA ASN A 9 -4.64 0.76 -15.05
C ASN A 9 -3.40 0.62 -14.15
N ARG A 10 -3.48 -0.11 -13.03
CA ARG A 10 -2.44 -0.26 -11.97
C ARG A 10 -2.00 1.04 -11.28
N LYS A 11 -2.58 2.19 -11.63
CA LYS A 11 -2.30 3.48 -10.98
C LYS A 11 -2.98 3.55 -9.61
N LEU A 12 -2.25 4.02 -8.63
CA LEU A 12 -2.74 4.35 -7.30
C LEU A 12 -2.89 5.86 -7.22
N TYR A 13 -4.01 6.34 -6.71
CA TYR A 13 -4.29 7.76 -6.53
C TYR A 13 -4.43 8.07 -5.05
N ASN A 14 -3.51 8.89 -4.53
CA ASN A 14 -3.56 9.36 -3.16
C ASN A 14 -4.57 10.51 -3.06
N THR A 15 -5.64 10.35 -2.29
CA THR A 15 -6.66 11.42 -2.15
C THR A 15 -6.21 12.55 -1.22
N THR A 16 -5.22 12.31 -0.35
CA THR A 16 -4.67 13.32 0.56
C THR A 16 -3.74 14.27 -0.20
N LEU A 17 -2.80 13.70 -0.95
CA LEU A 17 -1.83 14.47 -1.74
C LEU A 17 -2.36 14.85 -3.13
N SER A 18 -3.50 14.29 -3.54
CA SER A 18 -4.09 14.46 -4.89
C SER A 18 -3.14 14.11 -6.03
N VAL A 19 -2.20 13.19 -5.81
CA VAL A 19 -1.19 12.75 -6.78
C VAL A 19 -1.34 11.27 -7.12
N TYR A 20 -0.89 10.91 -8.31
CA TYR A 20 -0.67 9.51 -8.67
C TYR A 20 0.63 9.01 -8.06
N MET A 21 0.62 7.77 -7.59
CA MET A 21 1.73 7.13 -6.92
C MET A 21 1.91 5.69 -7.42
N GLU A 22 3.10 5.13 -7.21
CA GLU A 22 3.42 3.77 -7.59
C GLU A 22 3.40 2.83 -6.37
N TYR A 23 3.51 1.52 -6.60
CA TYR A 23 3.53 0.53 -5.54
C TYR A 23 4.71 0.72 -4.57
N GLU A 24 5.84 1.24 -5.04
CA GLU A 24 6.99 1.55 -4.17
C GLU A 24 6.67 2.62 -3.13
N ASP A 25 5.82 3.59 -3.47
CA ASP A 25 5.44 4.66 -2.55
C ASP A 25 4.54 4.13 -1.44
N LEU A 26 3.73 3.10 -1.69
CA LEU A 26 2.98 2.41 -0.62
C LEU A 26 3.93 1.84 0.43
N ILE A 27 5.05 1.25 -0.01
CA ILE A 27 6.03 0.67 0.91
C ILE A 27 6.75 1.76 1.69
N LYS A 28 7.04 2.90 1.07
CA LYS A 28 7.59 4.06 1.77
C LYS A 28 6.63 4.58 2.83
N MET A 29 5.34 4.72 2.52
CA MET A 29 4.33 5.17 3.48
C MET A 29 4.24 4.23 4.70
N ILE A 30 4.28 2.91 4.48
CA ILE A 30 4.34 1.95 5.59
C ILE A 30 5.59 2.15 6.45
N LYS A 31 6.76 2.35 5.83
CA LYS A 31 8.02 2.58 6.55
C LYS A 31 8.06 3.89 7.32
N ASP A 32 7.38 4.91 6.80
CA ASP A 32 7.22 6.20 7.48
C ASP A 32 6.22 6.11 8.66
N GLY A 33 5.46 5.01 8.73
CA GLY A 33 4.40 4.80 9.73
C GLY A 33 3.09 5.51 9.38
N ASP A 34 2.92 5.88 8.10
CA ASP A 34 1.75 6.59 7.60
C ASP A 34 0.54 5.65 7.50
N GLU A 35 -0.60 6.10 8.00
CA GLU A 35 -1.83 5.31 8.01
C GLU A 35 -2.62 5.51 6.72
N PHE A 36 -2.77 4.45 5.92
CA PHE A 36 -3.56 4.49 4.69
C PHE A 36 -4.41 3.25 4.42
N VAL A 37 -5.44 3.43 3.61
CA VAL A 37 -6.28 2.34 3.09
C VAL A 37 -6.30 2.39 1.57
N VAL A 38 -6.24 1.22 0.94
CA VAL A 38 -6.36 1.10 -0.50
C VAL A 38 -7.74 0.56 -0.84
N LEU A 39 -8.54 1.38 -1.52
CA LEU A 39 -9.87 1.03 -1.99
C LEU A 39 -9.87 0.81 -3.50
N ASP A 40 -10.55 -0.23 -3.95
CA ASP A 40 -10.81 -0.41 -5.38
C ASP A 40 -11.76 0.68 -5.89
N TYR A 41 -11.42 1.35 -6.98
CA TYR A 41 -12.27 2.42 -7.51
C TYR A 41 -13.63 1.93 -8.01
N GLN A 42 -13.70 0.70 -8.54
CA GLN A 42 -14.94 0.16 -9.12
C GLN A 42 -15.83 -0.46 -8.05
N THR A 43 -15.27 -1.34 -7.22
CA THR A 43 -16.05 -2.10 -6.22
C THR A 43 -16.12 -1.40 -4.87
N LYS A 44 -15.27 -0.41 -4.61
CA LYS A 44 -15.09 0.23 -3.29
C LYS A 44 -14.68 -0.75 -2.18
N GLU A 45 -14.20 -1.94 -2.55
CA GLU A 45 -13.70 -2.94 -1.61
C GLU A 45 -12.37 -2.50 -1.02
N ASP A 46 -12.15 -2.79 0.27
CA ASP A 46 -10.82 -2.69 0.87
C ASP A 46 -9.93 -3.78 0.28
N ILE A 47 -8.93 -3.32 -0.46
CA ILE A 47 -7.92 -4.17 -1.07
C ILE A 47 -6.55 -3.86 -0.51
N THR A 48 -6.46 -3.24 0.68
CA THR A 48 -5.21 -2.80 1.30
C THR A 48 -4.20 -3.95 1.33
N ILE A 49 -4.62 -5.11 1.83
CA ILE A 49 -3.78 -6.31 1.88
C ILE A 49 -3.36 -6.80 0.47
N LYS A 50 -4.29 -6.84 -0.50
CA LYS A 50 -4.02 -7.28 -1.88
C LYS A 50 -3.06 -6.33 -2.60
N ALA A 51 -3.22 -5.03 -2.40
CA ALA A 51 -2.37 -3.98 -2.98
C ALA A 51 -0.96 -4.06 -2.41
N LEU A 52 -0.81 -4.31 -1.11
CA LEU A 52 0.48 -4.50 -0.47
C LEU A 52 1.17 -5.78 -0.91
N ALA A 53 0.45 -6.89 -1.01
CA ALA A 53 0.99 -8.12 -1.57
C ALA A 53 1.49 -7.91 -3.02
N SER A 54 0.74 -7.14 -3.82
CA SER A 54 1.15 -6.77 -5.19
C SER A 54 2.39 -5.88 -5.20
N ALA A 55 2.49 -4.92 -4.29
CA ALA A 55 3.66 -4.05 -4.15
C ALA A 55 4.92 -4.83 -3.81
N ILE A 56 4.80 -5.73 -2.82
CA ILE A 56 5.86 -6.61 -2.37
C ILE A 56 6.29 -7.58 -3.48
N GLY A 57 5.32 -8.12 -4.24
CA GLY A 57 5.59 -8.98 -5.39
C GLY A 57 6.34 -8.25 -6.51
N PHE A 58 6.05 -6.96 -6.72
CA PHE A 58 6.67 -6.13 -7.75
C PHE A 58 8.13 -5.75 -7.42
N LEU A 59 8.44 -5.47 -6.15
CA LEU A 59 9.79 -5.09 -5.69
C LEU A 59 10.85 -6.21 -5.78
N GLY A 60 10.44 -7.46 -6.00
CA GLY A 60 11.34 -8.59 -6.19
C GLY A 60 11.95 -9.13 -4.88
N LYS A 61 12.16 -10.45 -4.82
CA LYS A 61 12.61 -11.20 -3.63
C LYS A 61 14.01 -10.85 -3.09
N ASN A 62 14.73 -9.89 -3.67
CA ASN A 62 16.17 -9.68 -3.47
C ASN A 62 16.57 -8.35 -2.82
N SER A 63 15.63 -7.61 -2.24
CA SER A 63 15.96 -6.39 -1.50
C SER A 63 15.77 -6.58 0.00
N THR A 64 16.72 -6.11 0.80
CA THR A 64 16.65 -5.95 2.25
C THR A 64 15.35 -5.26 2.70
N LEU A 65 14.70 -4.50 1.79
CA LEU A 65 13.33 -3.97 1.93
C LEU A 65 12.29 -5.03 2.28
N PHE A 66 12.34 -6.23 1.68
CA PHE A 66 11.30 -7.26 1.85
C PHE A 66 11.19 -7.76 3.30
N LYS A 67 12.33 -7.85 4.01
CA LYS A 67 12.39 -8.21 5.44
C LYS A 67 11.85 -7.11 6.35
N ALA A 68 12.03 -5.84 5.99
CA ALA A 68 11.47 -4.72 6.73
C ALA A 68 9.94 -4.68 6.54
N THR A 69 9.49 -4.65 5.28
CA THR A 69 8.07 -4.50 4.93
C THR A 69 7.18 -5.61 5.49
N THR A 70 7.66 -6.85 5.60
CA THR A 70 6.88 -7.95 6.21
C THR A 70 6.67 -7.78 7.71
N LYS A 71 7.59 -7.12 8.41
CA LYS A 71 7.42 -6.73 9.81
C LYS A 71 6.46 -5.55 9.92
N ASP A 72 6.66 -4.53 9.09
CA ASP A 72 5.82 -3.33 9.10
C ASP A 72 4.36 -3.64 8.72
N LEU A 73 4.15 -4.58 7.79
CA LEU A 73 2.81 -5.08 7.44
C LEU A 73 2.12 -5.75 8.63
N LYS A 74 2.86 -6.52 9.44
CA LYS A 74 2.32 -7.14 10.66
C LYS A 74 1.95 -6.09 11.71
N GLU A 75 2.77 -5.07 11.90
CA GLU A 75 2.45 -3.94 12.80
C GLU A 75 1.25 -3.14 12.30
N PHE A 76 1.15 -2.91 10.99
CA PHE A 76 0.03 -2.21 10.37
C PHE A 76 -1.30 -2.96 10.58
N ILE A 77 -1.30 -4.27 10.35
CA ILE A 77 -2.48 -5.12 10.61
C ILE A 77 -2.82 -5.14 12.11
N ALA A 78 -1.81 -5.20 12.98
CA ALA A 78 -2.02 -5.23 14.43
C ALA A 78 -2.58 -3.92 15.00
N LYS A 79 -2.36 -2.77 14.34
CA LYS A 79 -2.93 -1.47 14.74
C LYS A 79 -4.36 -1.22 14.24
N SER A 80 -4.82 -2.00 13.26
CA SER A 80 -6.15 -1.83 12.64
C SER A 80 -7.25 -2.69 13.30
N ILE A 81 -6.93 -3.39 14.40
CA ILE A 81 -7.83 -4.23 15.20
C ILE A 81 -8.00 -3.68 16.63
#